data_AF-A0A918CXR8-F1
#
_entry.id   AF-A0A918CXR8-F1
#
_cell.length_a   1.000
_cell.length_b   1.000
_cell.length_c   1.000
_cell.angle_alpha   90.00
_cell.angle_beta   90.00
_cell.angle_gamma   90.00
#
_symmetry.space_group_name_H-M   'P 1'
#
loop_
_entity.id
_entity.type
_entity.pdbx_description
1 polymer ?
#
loop_
_entity_poly.entity_id
_entity_poly.type
_entity_poly.pdbx_seq_one_letter_code
_entity_poly.pdbx_strand_id
1 'polypeptide(L)'
;MSDTAEQSGEETARQEEIAGLLPVLSSLDKTAAELEQQAAAGKEVTAGQIAAYETQAAHARHLVSTSGASTSEITAAEQEHRGDGERGFTARGLDHATHTRHFEPTPADAGSDKDRERDDEMEISL
;
A
#
# COMPACT_ATOMS: atom_id res chain seq x y z
N MET A 1 41.19 -18.64 -7.37
CA MET A 1 40.17 -19.66 -7.07
C MET A 1 39.32 -19.25 -5.87
N SER A 2 39.86 -18.56 -4.86
CA SER A 2 39.07 -18.06 -3.71
C SER A 2 38.21 -16.82 -4.03
N ASP A 3 38.75 -15.85 -4.77
CA ASP A 3 38.02 -14.59 -5.09
C ASP A 3 36.69 -14.81 -5.81
N THR A 4 36.59 -15.85 -6.65
CA THR A 4 35.38 -16.16 -7.43
C THR A 4 34.24 -16.73 -6.56
N ALA A 5 34.57 -17.46 -5.49
CA ALA A 5 33.57 -18.04 -4.60
C ALA A 5 33.00 -17.00 -3.63
N GLU A 6 33.83 -16.07 -3.17
CA GLU A 6 33.42 -14.95 -2.31
C GLU A 6 32.51 -13.97 -3.08
N GLN A 7 32.89 -13.60 -4.32
CA GLN A 7 32.05 -12.75 -5.18
C GLN A 7 30.68 -13.38 -5.49
N SER A 8 30.64 -14.69 -5.74
CA SER A 8 29.37 -15.40 -6.00
C SER A 8 28.45 -15.44 -4.77
N GLY A 9 29.01 -15.46 -3.55
CA GLY A 9 28.25 -15.42 -2.31
C GLY A 9 27.65 -14.04 -2.03
N GLU A 10 28.42 -12.97 -2.24
CA GLU A 10 27.97 -11.59 -2.09
C GLU A 10 26.86 -11.23 -3.09
N GLU A 11 26.99 -11.67 -4.34
CA GLU A 11 25.96 -11.46 -5.38
C GLU A 11 24.64 -12.15 -5.04
N THR A 12 24.70 -13.38 -4.51
CA THR A 12 23.50 -14.12 -4.08
C THR A 12 22.81 -13.43 -2.91
N ALA A 13 23.57 -13.02 -1.89
CA ALA A 13 23.02 -12.30 -0.73
C ALA A 13 22.35 -10.97 -1.14
N ARG A 14 22.93 -10.26 -2.11
CA ARG A 14 22.35 -9.04 -2.68
C ARG A 14 21.03 -9.30 -3.39
N GLN A 15 20.95 -10.37 -4.18
CA GLN A 15 19.71 -10.76 -4.86
C GLN A 15 18.60 -11.16 -3.88
N GLU A 16 18.94 -11.90 -2.82
CA GLU A 16 17.99 -12.26 -1.76
C GLU A 16 17.46 -11.04 -1.01
N GLU A 17 18.33 -10.08 -0.70
CA GLU A 17 17.95 -8.81 -0.07
C GLU A 17 16.96 -8.03 -0.95
N ILE A 18 17.25 -7.90 -2.25
CA ILE A 18 16.36 -7.22 -3.20
C ILE A 18 15.04 -7.99 -3.36
N ALA A 19 15.09 -9.32 -3.42
CA ALA A 19 13.90 -10.16 -3.51
C ALA A 19 12.97 -9.98 -2.29
N GLY A 20 13.54 -9.74 -1.11
CA GLY A 20 12.80 -9.40 0.11
C GLY A 20 12.01 -8.09 0.04
N LEU A 21 12.40 -7.15 -0.83
CA LEU A 21 11.69 -5.89 -1.04
C LEU A 21 10.43 -6.05 -1.91
N LEU A 22 10.42 -7.03 -2.81
CA LEU A 22 9.39 -7.15 -3.85
C LEU A 22 7.98 -7.37 -3.27
N PRO A 23 7.75 -8.26 -2.28
CA PRO A 23 6.42 -8.43 -1.69
C PRO A 23 5.91 -7.15 -1.01
N VAL A 24 6.82 -6.39 -0.38
CA VAL A 24 6.46 -5.14 0.32
C VAL A 24 6.04 -4.07 -0.68
N LEU A 25 6.80 -3.89 -1.76
CA LEU A 25 6.47 -2.94 -2.82
C LEU A 25 5.18 -3.33 -3.56
N SER A 26 4.95 -4.63 -3.79
CA SER A 26 3.70 -5.11 -4.40
C SER A 26 2.49 -4.86 -3.51
N SER A 27 2.60 -5.10 -2.20
CA SER A 27 1.53 -4.82 -1.25
C SER A 27 1.21 -3.33 -1.18
N LEU A 28 2.23 -2.48 -1.21
CA LEU A 28 2.07 -1.03 -1.18
C LEU A 28 1.36 -0.52 -2.45
N ASP A 29 1.79 -0.98 -3.62
CA ASP A 29 1.16 -0.64 -4.92
C ASP A 29 -0.32 -1.04 -4.94
N LYS A 30 -0.65 -2.26 -4.52
CA LYS A 30 -2.04 -2.74 -4.43
C LYS A 30 -2.87 -1.90 -3.47
N THR A 31 -2.35 -1.63 -2.27
CA THR A 31 -3.04 -0.81 -1.26
C THR A 31 -3.32 0.59 -1.79
N ALA A 32 -2.35 1.22 -2.46
CA ALA A 32 -2.52 2.54 -3.05
C ALA A 32 -3.57 2.53 -4.16
N ALA A 33 -3.51 1.55 -5.07
CA ALA A 33 -4.47 1.40 -6.16
C ALA A 33 -5.90 1.18 -5.63
N GLU A 34 -6.08 0.40 -4.57
CA GLU A 34 -7.38 0.19 -3.93
C GLU A 34 -7.94 1.48 -3.34
N LEU A 35 -7.11 2.27 -2.63
CA LEU A 35 -7.51 3.56 -2.09
C LEU A 35 -7.88 4.57 -3.18
N GLU A 36 -7.10 4.63 -4.26
CA GLU A 36 -7.38 5.48 -5.42
C GLU A 36 -8.68 5.11 -6.11
N GLN A 37 -8.93 3.81 -6.29
CA GLN A 37 -10.17 3.31 -6.88
C GLN A 37 -11.39 3.59 -5.97
N GLN A 38 -11.24 3.42 -4.66
CA GLN A 38 -12.30 3.73 -3.70
C GLN A 38 -12.64 5.22 -3.73
N ALA A 39 -11.62 6.08 -3.62
CA ALA A 39 -11.79 7.53 -3.66
C ALA A 39 -12.41 8.00 -5.00
N ALA A 40 -11.93 7.50 -6.14
CA ALA A 40 -12.46 7.86 -7.45
C ALA A 40 -13.89 7.37 -7.68
N ALA A 41 -14.28 6.24 -7.08
CA ALA A 41 -15.64 5.70 -7.13
C ALA A 41 -16.58 6.32 -6.09
N GLY A 42 -16.11 7.27 -5.27
CA GLY A 42 -16.88 7.83 -4.15
C GLY A 42 -17.26 6.79 -3.09
N LYS A 43 -16.50 5.68 -3.00
CA LYS A 43 -16.66 4.67 -1.96
C LYS A 43 -15.97 5.14 -0.69
N GLU A 44 -16.42 4.60 0.44
CA GLU A 44 -15.85 4.90 1.74
C GLU A 44 -14.34 4.60 1.77
N VAL A 45 -13.57 5.64 2.06
CA VAL A 45 -12.16 5.55 2.47
C VAL A 45 -12.09 5.94 3.95
N THR A 46 -11.71 5.01 4.80
CA THR A 46 -11.64 5.22 6.25
C THR A 46 -10.28 5.74 6.68
N ALA A 47 -10.23 6.47 7.80
CA ALA A 47 -8.97 6.91 8.42
C ALA A 47 -8.02 5.73 8.75
N GLY A 48 -8.58 4.56 9.08
CA GLY A 48 -7.79 3.36 9.34
C GLY A 48 -7.06 2.83 8.11
N GLN A 49 -7.73 2.83 6.94
CA GLN A 49 -7.10 2.42 5.68
C GLN A 49 -6.00 3.41 5.26
N ILE A 50 -6.24 4.71 5.45
CA ILE A 50 -5.23 5.76 5.18
C ILE A 50 -4.00 5.55 6.07
N ALA A 51 -4.18 5.39 7.38
CA ALA A 51 -3.08 5.16 8.32
C ALA A 51 -2.31 3.86 8.02
N ALA A 52 -3.00 2.81 7.59
CA ALA A 52 -2.37 1.56 7.17
C ALA A 52 -1.50 1.77 5.93
N TYR A 53 -1.99 2.48 4.92
CA TYR A 53 -1.22 2.84 3.72
C TYR A 53 0.02 3.68 4.07
N GLU A 54 -0.11 4.71 4.89
CA GLU A 54 1.02 5.56 5.32
C GLU A 54 2.08 4.75 6.08
N THR A 55 1.64 3.83 6.95
CA THR A 55 2.54 2.92 7.67
C THR A 55 3.28 1.98 6.71
N GLN A 56 2.59 1.42 5.71
CA GLN A 56 3.21 0.58 4.69
C GLN A 56 4.22 1.38 3.85
N ALA A 57 3.89 2.62 3.45
CA ALA A 57 4.79 3.49 2.70
C ALA A 57 6.06 3.81 3.49
N ALA A 58 5.92 4.16 4.78
CA ALA A 58 7.05 4.42 5.66
C ALA A 58 7.94 3.19 5.85
N HIS A 59 7.34 2.01 6.00
CA HIS A 59 8.05 0.74 6.12
C HIS A 59 8.80 0.38 4.82
N ALA A 60 8.15 0.49 3.66
CA ALA A 60 8.78 0.26 2.37
C ALA A 60 9.97 1.20 2.13
N ARG A 61 9.80 2.50 2.44
CA ARG A 61 10.88 3.50 2.36
C ARG A 61 12.06 3.14 3.25
N HIS A 62 11.79 2.67 4.47
CA HIS A 62 12.84 2.23 5.39
C HIS A 62 13.63 1.06 4.79
N LEU A 63 12.95 0.01 4.34
CA LEU A 63 13.61 -1.17 3.77
C LEU A 63 14.44 -0.87 2.52
N VAL A 64 13.92 -0.02 1.63
CA VAL A 64 14.65 0.44 0.44
C VAL A 64 15.88 1.26 0.84
N SER A 65 15.76 2.13 1.84
CA SER A 65 16.88 2.91 2.34
C SER A 65 17.95 2.06 3.02
N THR A 66 17.56 1.01 3.74
CA THR A 66 18.50 0.15 4.48
C THR A 66 19.19 -0.88 3.60
N SER A 67 18.54 -1.33 2.53
CA SER A 67 19.16 -2.29 1.60
C SER A 67 20.29 -1.65 0.78
N GLY A 68 20.28 -0.32 0.62
CA GLY A 68 21.20 0.35 -0.30
C GLY A 68 21.01 -0.11 -1.75
N ALA A 69 19.88 -0.75 -2.07
CA ALA A 69 19.50 -1.12 -3.43
C ALA A 69 19.09 0.12 -4.23
N SER A 70 19.67 0.26 -5.41
CA SER A 70 19.23 1.28 -6.36
C SER A 70 17.85 0.93 -6.92
N THR A 71 17.10 1.96 -7.30
CA THR A 71 15.82 1.78 -7.99
C THR A 71 15.95 0.88 -9.22
N SER A 72 17.05 0.98 -9.97
CA SER A 72 17.32 0.14 -11.14
C SER A 72 17.50 -1.33 -10.77
N GLU A 73 18.21 -1.66 -9.69
CA GLU A 73 18.39 -3.04 -9.22
C GLU A 73 17.04 -3.64 -8.79
N ILE A 74 16.23 -2.86 -8.07
CA ILE A 74 14.91 -3.30 -7.60
C ILE A 74 13.96 -3.56 -8.77
N THR A 75 13.90 -2.65 -9.76
CA THR A 75 13.06 -2.83 -10.94
C THR A 75 13.56 -3.95 -11.86
N ALA A 76 14.88 -4.18 -11.95
CA ALA A 76 15.43 -5.33 -12.67
C ALA A 76 15.02 -6.65 -12.00
N ALA A 77 15.09 -6.72 -10.67
CA ALA A 77 14.67 -7.90 -9.91
C ALA A 77 13.18 -8.23 -10.11
N GLU A 78 12.33 -7.23 -10.39
CA GLU A 78 10.93 -7.49 -10.78
C GLU A 78 10.82 -8.34 -12.06
N GLN A 79 11.69 -8.10 -13.05
CA GLN A 79 11.64 -8.80 -14.33
C GLN A 79 11.94 -10.29 -14.15
N GLU A 80 12.87 -10.59 -13.25
CA GLU A 80 13.31 -11.93 -12.86
C GLU A 80 12.33 -12.61 -11.89
N HIS A 81 11.63 -11.82 -11.08
CA HIS A 81 10.62 -12.30 -10.16
C HIS A 81 9.38 -12.78 -10.92
N ARG A 82 9.08 -14.08 -10.78
CA ARG A 82 7.90 -14.74 -11.39
C ARG A 82 6.63 -14.68 -10.55
N GLY A 83 6.60 -13.85 -9.51
CA GLY A 83 5.43 -13.74 -8.63
C GLY A 83 4.24 -13.05 -9.28
N ASP A 84 3.06 -13.20 -8.68
CA ASP A 84 1.74 -12.73 -9.14
C ASP A 84 1.53 -11.20 -9.06
N GLY A 85 2.60 -10.42 -9.15
CA GLY A 85 2.53 -8.96 -9.21
C GLY A 85 2.19 -8.49 -10.63
N GLU A 86 1.39 -7.43 -10.75
CA GLU A 86 1.25 -6.75 -12.04
C GLU A 86 2.60 -6.14 -12.45
N ARG A 87 2.96 -6.25 -13.73
CA ARG A 87 4.20 -5.64 -14.22
C ARG A 87 4.24 -4.13 -13.90
N GLY A 88 5.40 -3.67 -13.49
CA GLY A 88 5.66 -2.30 -13.07
C GLY A 88 5.31 -1.98 -11.61
N PHE A 89 4.92 -2.98 -10.80
CA PHE A 89 4.59 -2.74 -9.40
C PHE A 89 5.78 -2.18 -8.60
N THR A 90 7.03 -2.52 -8.95
CA THR A 90 8.18 -2.01 -8.20
C THR A 90 8.35 -0.51 -8.42
N ALA A 91 8.18 -0.03 -9.65
CA ALA A 91 8.28 1.39 -9.96
C ALA A 91 7.18 2.20 -9.25
N ARG A 92 5.93 1.73 -9.29
CA ARG A 92 4.81 2.39 -8.61
C ARG A 92 4.90 2.29 -7.09
N GLY A 93 5.28 1.13 -6.56
CA GLY A 93 5.52 0.94 -5.13
C GLY A 93 6.64 1.85 -4.60
N LEU A 94 7.72 2.01 -5.36
CA LEU A 94 8.80 2.95 -5.01
C LEU A 94 8.32 4.40 -5.07
N ASP A 95 7.49 4.75 -6.05
CA ASP A 95 6.84 6.06 -6.09
C ASP A 95 6.00 6.31 -4.84
N HIS A 96 5.17 5.37 -4.42
CA HIS A 96 4.39 5.52 -3.18
C HIS A 96 5.24 5.58 -1.91
N ALA A 97 6.39 4.89 -1.88
CA ALA A 97 7.32 4.94 -0.76
C ALA A 97 8.07 6.28 -0.67
N THR A 98 8.32 6.94 -1.80
CA THR A 98 9.12 8.19 -1.88
C THR A 98 8.26 9.45 -1.98
N HIS A 99 7.11 9.35 -2.63
CA HIS A 99 6.10 10.38 -2.86
C HIS A 99 4.74 9.88 -2.36
N THR A 100 4.65 9.59 -1.07
CA THR A 100 3.43 9.07 -0.44
C THR A 100 2.26 10.01 -0.70
N ARG A 101 1.17 9.45 -1.24
CA ARG A 101 -0.03 10.22 -1.60
C ARG A 101 -0.84 10.53 -0.35
N HIS A 102 -1.60 11.62 -0.40
CA HIS A 102 -2.54 11.97 0.65
C HIS A 102 -3.95 11.62 0.21
N PHE A 103 -4.68 10.96 1.11
CA PHE A 103 -6.08 10.64 0.95
C PHE A 103 -6.88 11.37 2.03
N GLU A 104 -8.10 11.75 1.70
CA GLU A 104 -9.04 12.30 2.68
C GLU A 104 -10.07 11.21 3.04
N PRO A 105 -10.40 11.07 4.33
CA PRO A 105 -11.46 10.14 4.71
C PRO A 105 -12.79 10.62 4.12
N THR A 106 -13.54 9.70 3.54
CA THR A 106 -14.90 10.00 3.10
C THR A 106 -15.73 10.29 4.35
N PRO A 107 -16.51 11.39 4.41
CA PRO A 107 -17.44 11.61 5.50
C PRO A 107 -18.37 10.41 5.62
N ALA A 108 -18.53 9.86 6.82
CA ALA A 108 -19.60 8.90 7.07
C ALA A 108 -20.92 9.58 6.72
N ASP A 109 -21.73 8.96 5.86
CA ASP A 109 -23.05 9.48 5.48
C ASP A 109 -23.87 9.71 6.76
N ALA A 110 -23.98 10.97 7.19
CA ALA A 110 -24.78 11.37 8.35
C ALA A 110 -26.29 11.38 8.04
N GLY A 111 -26.76 10.42 7.21
CA GLY A 111 -27.96 10.61 6.39
C GLY A 111 -28.88 9.40 6.25
N SER A 112 -28.84 8.43 7.17
CA SER A 112 -29.91 7.43 7.30
C SER A 112 -30.56 7.39 8.68
N ASP A 113 -30.42 8.44 9.48
CA ASP A 113 -31.38 8.77 10.54
C ASP A 113 -32.64 9.35 9.90
N LYS A 114 -33.36 8.50 9.14
CA LYS A 114 -34.81 8.64 9.04
C LYS A 114 -35.42 7.95 10.25
N ASP A 115 -35.06 8.43 11.44
CA ASP A 115 -35.90 8.24 12.61
C ASP A 115 -37.16 9.05 12.32
N ARG A 116 -38.18 8.28 11.96
CA ARG A 116 -39.52 8.76 11.68
C ARG A 116 -39.97 9.54 12.90
N GLU A 117 -40.05 10.86 12.75
CA GLU A 117 -41.14 11.64 13.31
C GLU A 117 -42.44 10.97 12.83
N ARG A 118 -42.93 9.98 13.59
CA ARG A 118 -44.33 9.60 13.59
C ARG A 118 -44.90 10.19 14.85
N ASP A 119 -45.67 11.24 14.63
CA ASP A 119 -46.77 11.68 15.47
C ASP A 119 -47.50 10.48 16.08
N ASP A 120 -47.21 10.17 17.34
CA ASP A 120 -48.15 9.46 18.20
C ASP A 120 -48.81 10.51 19.10
N GLU A 121 -49.65 11.33 18.49
CA GLU A 121 -50.80 11.92 19.16
C GLU A 121 -51.72 10.77 19.60
N MET A 122 -51.53 10.26 20.81
CA MET A 122 -52.58 9.53 21.51
C MET A 122 -52.87 10.20 22.85
N GLU A 123 -53.83 11.12 22.76
CA GLU A 123 -54.71 11.56 23.83
C GLU A 123 -55.22 10.33 24.61
N ILE A 124 -54.73 10.14 25.84
CA ILE A 124 -55.30 9.19 26.79
C ILE A 124 -55.96 10.00 27.90
N SER A 125 -57.29 10.12 27.80
CA SER A 125 -58.14 10.62 28.88
C SER A 125 -58.07 9.69 30.09
N LEU A 126 -57.72 10.23 31.25
CA LEU A 126 -57.89 9.62 32.57
C LEU A 126 -58.66 10.60 33.47
#